data_AF-A0A077P459-F1
#
_entry.id   AF-A0A077P459-F1
#
_cell.length_a   1.000
_cell.length_b   1.000
_cell.length_c   1.000
_cell.angle_alpha   90.00
_cell.angle_beta   90.00
_cell.angle_gamma   90.00
#
_symmetry.space_group_name_H-M   'P 1'
#
loop_
_entity.id
_entity.type
_entity.pdbx_description
1 polymer ?
#
loop_
_entity_poly.entity_id
_entity_poly.type
_entity_poly.pdbx_seq_one_letter_code
_entity_poly.pdbx_strand_id
1 'polypeptide(L)'
;MVIADAMSLQILLDELSEFIRQPELSLTPLNYNFPQYLLEQHLKNANNPEHADYWQQRVAAGLPLAPQLPLAVQPAELNEQKFSHRDWRLEAESWSQLKNIARRQGVTPSMLLAGCFAETLRGWAKEPDFSLNLTIFNRRGEHLELSKLVPIFRADFAAIETYQRRCEQRLNCPVIACIGEADSEVSVSDFRQWCQISNGTFELKMFSGGHFYLNDQRESLFDFLNQCLANKNQPVMNV
;
A
#
# COMPACT_ATOMS: atom_id res chain seq x y z
N MET A 1 -5.17 4.92 -2.16
CA MET A 1 -4.51 4.51 -0.90
C MET A 1 -4.47 2.99 -0.88
N VAL A 2 -3.30 2.37 -0.94
CA VAL A 2 -3.16 0.90 -0.82
C VAL A 2 -2.86 0.62 0.65
N ILE A 3 -3.82 0.04 1.36
CA ILE A 3 -3.85 0.00 2.83
C ILE A 3 -3.60 -1.41 3.37
N ALA A 4 -3.72 -2.45 2.54
CA ALA A 4 -3.50 -3.84 2.92
C ALA A 4 -3.21 -4.73 1.69
N ASP A 5 -2.44 -5.80 1.91
CA ASP A 5 -2.34 -6.92 0.97
C ASP A 5 -3.47 -7.95 1.21
N ALA A 6 -3.62 -8.93 0.31
CA ALA A 6 -4.68 -9.94 0.40
C ALA A 6 -4.60 -10.77 1.69
N MET A 7 -3.39 -11.09 2.17
CA MET A 7 -3.20 -11.83 3.43
C MET A 7 -3.67 -11.00 4.62
N SER A 8 -3.39 -9.70 4.62
CA SER A 8 -3.79 -8.75 5.65
C SER A 8 -5.31 -8.58 5.69
N LEU A 9 -5.96 -8.52 4.52
CA LEU A 9 -7.43 -8.50 4.44
C LEU A 9 -8.05 -9.80 4.98
N GLN A 10 -7.45 -10.97 4.70
CA GLN A 10 -7.96 -12.23 5.25
C GLN A 10 -7.90 -12.24 6.78
N ILE A 11 -6.80 -11.78 7.38
CA ILE A 11 -6.67 -11.68 8.86
C ILE A 11 -7.78 -10.79 9.43
N LEU A 12 -8.02 -9.62 8.83
CA LEU A 12 -9.06 -8.70 9.27
C LEU A 12 -10.47 -9.31 9.14
N LEU A 13 -10.76 -10.02 8.05
CA LEU A 13 -12.04 -10.68 7.84
C LEU A 13 -12.25 -11.83 8.82
N ASP A 14 -11.21 -12.59 9.14
CA ASP A 14 -11.26 -13.68 10.11
C ASP A 14 -11.50 -13.12 11.53
N GLU A 15 -10.74 -12.10 11.95
CA GLU A 15 -10.92 -11.45 13.25
C GLU A 15 -12.32 -10.81 13.37
N LEU A 16 -12.78 -10.10 12.33
CA LEU A 16 -14.13 -9.53 12.29
C LEU A 16 -15.21 -10.61 12.42
N SER A 17 -15.05 -11.73 11.72
CA SER A 17 -15.98 -12.87 11.79
C SER A 17 -16.05 -13.45 13.21
N GLU A 18 -14.94 -13.49 13.94
CA GLU A 18 -14.92 -13.91 15.35
C GLU A 18 -15.62 -12.90 16.26
N PHE A 19 -15.36 -11.60 16.11
CA PHE A 19 -16.04 -10.56 16.90
C PHE A 19 -17.55 -10.52 16.66
N ILE A 20 -18.01 -10.73 15.42
CA ILE A 20 -19.43 -10.82 15.11
C ILE A 20 -20.08 -12.02 15.84
N ARG A 21 -19.36 -13.14 15.95
CA ARG A 21 -19.85 -14.34 16.65
C ARG A 21 -19.73 -14.22 18.17
N GLN A 22 -18.72 -13.52 18.67
CA GLN A 22 -18.40 -13.36 20.08
C GLN A 22 -17.99 -11.90 20.38
N PRO A 23 -18.96 -11.00 20.63
CA PRO A 23 -18.66 -9.58 20.83
C PRO A 23 -17.74 -9.26 22.01
N GLU A 24 -17.74 -10.11 23.04
CA GLU A 24 -16.90 -9.98 24.24
C GLU A 24 -15.49 -10.56 24.06
N LEU A 25 -15.16 -11.10 22.87
CA LEU A 25 -13.84 -11.64 22.58
C LEU A 25 -12.78 -10.56 22.76
N SER A 26 -11.70 -10.86 23.46
CA SER A 26 -10.53 -9.99 23.55
C SER A 26 -9.34 -10.67 22.90
N LEU A 27 -8.81 -10.04 21.86
CA LEU A 27 -7.62 -10.54 21.15
C LEU A 27 -6.37 -10.12 21.91
N THR A 28 -5.39 -11.03 22.02
CA THR A 28 -4.08 -10.70 22.59
C THR A 28 -3.38 -9.65 21.72
N PRO A 29 -2.93 -8.52 22.30
CA PRO A 29 -2.13 -7.54 21.57
C PRO A 29 -0.86 -8.18 21.01
N LEU A 30 -0.48 -7.80 19.79
CA LEU A 30 0.78 -8.25 19.20
C LEU A 30 1.94 -7.48 19.84
N ASN A 31 3.03 -8.19 20.16
CA ASN A 31 4.27 -7.57 20.63
C ASN A 31 5.20 -7.19 19.48
N TYR A 32 4.85 -7.60 18.26
CA TYR A 32 5.58 -7.30 17.04
C TYR A 32 4.77 -6.42 16.09
N ASN A 33 5.40 -5.38 15.56
CA ASN A 33 4.75 -4.37 14.73
C ASN A 33 5.48 -4.17 13.38
N PHE A 34 4.77 -3.54 12.44
CA PHE A 34 5.27 -3.38 11.08
C PHE A 34 6.54 -2.51 10.98
N PRO A 35 6.66 -1.39 11.71
CA PRO A 35 7.92 -0.63 11.74
C PRO A 35 9.12 -1.48 12.17
N GLN A 36 8.95 -2.32 13.20
CA GLN A 36 10.00 -3.25 13.63
C GLN A 36 10.34 -4.27 12.53
N TYR A 37 9.33 -4.85 11.88
CA TYR A 37 9.55 -5.74 10.73
C TYR A 37 10.34 -5.06 9.61
N LEU A 38 9.98 -3.83 9.24
CA LEU A 38 10.67 -3.07 8.19
C LEU A 38 12.12 -2.78 8.56
N LEU A 39 12.39 -2.41 9.82
CA LEU A 39 13.75 -2.19 10.30
C LEU A 39 14.57 -3.48 10.23
N GLU A 40 14.02 -4.61 10.68
CA GLU A 40 14.68 -5.91 10.60
C GLU A 40 14.96 -6.33 9.16
N GLN A 41 14.00 -6.11 8.23
CA GLN A 41 14.21 -6.36 6.82
C GLN A 41 15.29 -5.45 6.23
N HIS A 42 15.30 -4.17 6.61
CA HIS A 42 16.30 -3.23 6.12
C HIS A 42 17.69 -3.65 6.58
N LEU A 43 17.86 -3.97 7.86
CA LEU A 43 19.14 -4.44 8.41
C LEU A 43 19.61 -5.76 7.78
N LYS A 44 18.70 -6.69 7.48
CA LYS A 44 19.03 -7.96 6.79
C LYS A 44 19.35 -7.76 5.31
N ASN A 45 18.70 -6.82 4.63
CA ASN A 45 18.81 -6.63 3.18
C ASN A 45 19.79 -5.52 2.78
N ALA A 46 20.25 -4.68 3.71
CA ALA A 46 21.10 -3.51 3.41
C ALA A 46 22.39 -3.86 2.64
N ASN A 47 22.83 -5.12 2.63
CA ASN A 47 24.08 -5.56 2.01
C ASN A 47 23.98 -6.92 1.28
N ASN A 48 22.85 -7.25 0.61
CA ASN A 48 22.80 -8.48 -0.19
C ASN A 48 22.92 -8.20 -1.71
N PRO A 49 24.16 -8.07 -2.26
CA PRO A 49 24.37 -7.86 -3.70
C PRO A 49 23.93 -9.06 -4.55
N GLU A 50 23.85 -10.26 -3.97
CA GLU A 50 23.58 -11.49 -4.74
C GLU A 50 22.24 -11.45 -5.47
N HIS A 51 21.21 -10.85 -4.87
CA HIS A 51 19.91 -10.71 -5.53
C HIS A 51 19.97 -9.75 -6.72
N ALA A 52 20.66 -8.62 -6.56
CA ALA A 52 20.80 -7.63 -7.61
C ALA A 52 21.61 -8.20 -8.77
N ASP A 53 22.76 -8.83 -8.47
CA ASP A 53 23.63 -9.47 -9.44
C ASP A 53 22.89 -10.58 -10.20
N TYR A 54 22.12 -11.42 -9.48
CA TYR A 54 21.28 -12.44 -10.10
C TYR A 54 20.32 -11.84 -11.13
N TRP A 55 19.57 -10.81 -10.76
CA TRP A 55 18.60 -10.20 -11.68
C TRP A 55 19.28 -9.47 -12.83
N GLN A 56 20.40 -8.79 -12.59
CA GLN A 56 21.20 -8.16 -13.65
C GLN A 56 21.71 -9.20 -14.66
N GLN A 57 22.24 -10.34 -14.19
CA GLN A 57 22.68 -11.44 -15.05
C GLN A 57 21.51 -12.03 -15.84
N ARG A 58 20.34 -12.23 -15.22
CA ARG A 58 19.15 -12.76 -15.90
C ARG A 58 18.62 -11.82 -16.98
N VAL A 59 18.63 -10.50 -16.73
CA VAL A 59 18.26 -9.50 -17.73
C VAL A 59 19.28 -9.44 -18.86
N ALA A 60 20.58 -9.41 -18.54
CA ALA A 60 21.65 -9.41 -19.53
C ALA A 60 21.66 -10.68 -20.41
N ALA A 61 21.23 -11.82 -19.87
CA ALA A 61 21.09 -13.09 -20.59
C ALA A 61 19.87 -13.14 -21.54
N GLY A 62 19.08 -12.06 -21.64
CA GLY A 62 17.94 -11.99 -22.56
C GLY A 62 16.66 -12.62 -22.00
N LEU A 63 16.28 -12.23 -20.77
CA LEU A 63 15.00 -12.63 -20.18
C LEU A 63 13.84 -12.37 -21.18
N PRO A 64 13.00 -13.38 -21.51
CA PRO A 64 11.92 -13.21 -22.48
C PRO A 64 10.92 -12.13 -22.05
N LEU A 65 10.23 -11.54 -23.03
CA LEU A 65 9.18 -10.55 -22.79
C LEU A 65 7.93 -11.21 -22.17
N ALA A 66 6.97 -10.39 -21.76
CA ALA A 66 5.65 -10.87 -21.36
C ALA A 66 4.94 -11.61 -22.53
N PRO A 67 4.01 -12.54 -22.24
CA PRO A 67 3.27 -13.26 -23.28
C PRO A 67 2.50 -12.27 -24.16
N GLN A 68 2.72 -12.33 -25.47
CA GLN A 68 2.00 -11.53 -26.45
C GLN A 68 0.71 -12.25 -26.85
N LEU A 69 -0.37 -11.94 -26.14
CA LEU A 69 -1.70 -12.50 -26.38
C LEU A 69 -2.46 -11.71 -27.45
N PRO A 70 -3.44 -12.33 -28.15
CA PRO A 70 -4.35 -11.60 -29.03
C PRO A 70 -5.17 -10.60 -28.23
N LEU A 71 -5.05 -9.32 -28.58
CA LEU A 71 -5.79 -8.24 -27.93
C LEU A 71 -6.91 -7.75 -28.83
N ALA A 72 -8.07 -7.46 -28.25
CA ALA A 72 -9.17 -6.80 -28.96
C ALA A 72 -8.84 -5.33 -29.28
N VAL A 73 -8.13 -4.66 -28.37
CA VAL A 73 -7.70 -3.25 -28.46
C VAL A 73 -6.34 -3.12 -27.78
N GLN A 74 -5.47 -2.22 -28.28
CA GLN A 74 -4.17 -1.96 -27.65
C GLN A 74 -4.34 -1.24 -26.30
N PRO A 75 -3.59 -1.61 -25.24
CA PRO A 75 -3.78 -1.00 -23.92
C PRO A 75 -3.56 0.51 -23.89
N ALA A 76 -2.70 1.04 -24.78
CA ALA A 76 -2.42 2.47 -24.90
C ALA A 76 -3.61 3.29 -25.43
N GLU A 77 -4.60 2.65 -26.04
CA GLU A 77 -5.81 3.29 -26.58
C GLU A 77 -6.95 3.33 -25.55
N LEU A 78 -6.75 2.76 -24.36
CA LEU A 78 -7.76 2.72 -23.31
C LEU A 78 -7.75 3.99 -22.46
N ASN A 79 -8.86 4.73 -22.47
CA ASN A 79 -9.06 5.90 -21.61
C ASN A 79 -9.48 5.53 -20.17
N GLU A 80 -10.04 4.34 -19.96
CA GLU A 80 -10.49 3.85 -18.66
C GLU A 80 -10.10 2.37 -18.46
N GLN A 81 -9.66 2.01 -17.25
CA GLN A 81 -9.38 0.62 -16.89
C GLN A 81 -10.58 0.00 -16.18
N LYS A 82 -11.22 -0.98 -16.83
CA LYS A 82 -12.33 -1.76 -16.26
C LYS A 82 -11.93 -3.23 -16.19
N PHE A 83 -12.22 -3.86 -15.06
CA PHE A 83 -11.92 -5.27 -14.82
C PHE A 83 -13.22 -6.05 -14.69
N SER A 84 -13.28 -7.24 -15.29
CA SER A 84 -14.36 -8.20 -15.08
C SER A 84 -13.81 -9.41 -14.33
N HIS A 85 -14.52 -9.85 -13.30
CA HIS A 85 -14.16 -11.06 -12.57
C HIS A 85 -14.71 -12.30 -13.30
N ARG A 86 -13.88 -13.35 -13.35
CA ARG A 86 -14.25 -14.69 -13.81
C ARG A 86 -13.68 -15.66 -12.79
N ASP A 87 -14.55 -16.43 -12.17
CA ASP A 87 -14.16 -17.45 -11.21
C ASP A 87 -14.62 -18.83 -11.67
N TRP A 88 -13.81 -19.81 -11.30
CA TRP A 88 -14.13 -21.21 -11.44
C TRP A 88 -13.55 -21.95 -10.24
N ARG A 89 -14.25 -23.00 -9.79
CA ARG A 89 -13.88 -23.75 -8.60
C ARG A 89 -13.65 -25.21 -8.97
N LEU A 90 -12.50 -25.72 -8.55
CA LEU A 90 -12.20 -27.14 -8.61
C LEU A 90 -12.83 -27.83 -7.40
N GLU A 91 -13.46 -28.98 -7.62
CA GLU A 91 -14.03 -29.78 -6.54
C GLU A 91 -12.96 -30.29 -5.58
N ALA A 92 -13.33 -30.46 -4.31
CA ALA A 92 -12.40 -30.82 -3.24
C ALA A 92 -11.67 -32.14 -3.50
N GLU A 93 -12.34 -33.12 -4.11
CA GLU A 93 -11.73 -34.40 -4.47
C GLU A 93 -10.65 -34.23 -5.55
N SER A 94 -10.99 -33.57 -6.67
CA SER A 94 -10.02 -33.28 -7.74
C SER A 94 -8.85 -32.43 -7.23
N TRP A 95 -9.09 -31.49 -6.32
CA TRP A 95 -8.03 -30.72 -5.68
C TRP A 95 -7.10 -31.59 -4.82
N SER A 96 -7.66 -32.53 -4.07
CA SER A 96 -6.89 -33.51 -3.30
C SER A 96 -5.99 -34.36 -4.21
N GLN A 97 -6.53 -34.82 -5.34
CA GLN A 97 -5.78 -35.57 -6.35
C GLN A 97 -4.65 -34.75 -6.96
N LEU A 98 -4.88 -33.49 -7.34
CA LEU A 98 -3.82 -32.59 -7.85
C LEU A 98 -2.70 -32.37 -6.83
N LYS A 99 -3.02 -32.17 -5.55
CA LYS A 99 -2.00 -32.04 -4.49
C LYS A 99 -1.14 -33.29 -4.38
N ASN A 100 -1.74 -34.48 -4.51
CA ASN A 100 -1.01 -35.75 -4.49
C ASN A 100 -0.09 -35.89 -5.71
N ILE A 101 -0.53 -35.46 -6.90
CA ILE A 101 0.30 -35.43 -8.10
C ILE A 101 1.50 -34.49 -7.90
N ALA A 102 1.26 -33.25 -7.44
CA ALA A 102 2.32 -32.28 -7.17
C ALA A 102 3.37 -32.86 -6.21
N ARG A 103 2.91 -33.48 -5.11
CA ARG A 103 3.79 -34.13 -4.12
C ARG A 103 4.63 -35.25 -4.72
N ARG A 104 4.06 -36.12 -5.56
CA ARG A 104 4.78 -37.22 -6.22
C ARG A 104 5.85 -36.71 -7.19
N GLN A 105 5.62 -35.56 -7.81
CA GLN A 105 6.55 -34.91 -8.73
C GLN A 105 7.55 -33.97 -8.04
N GLY A 106 7.50 -33.84 -6.71
CA GLY A 106 8.42 -32.98 -5.96
C GLY A 106 8.20 -31.48 -6.18
N VAL A 107 7.02 -31.07 -6.66
CA VAL A 107 6.67 -29.66 -6.89
C VAL A 107 5.58 -29.18 -5.93
N THR A 108 5.52 -27.87 -5.69
CA THR A 108 4.43 -27.29 -4.91
C THR A 108 3.14 -27.20 -5.74
N PRO A 109 1.94 -27.27 -5.13
CA PRO A 109 0.69 -27.07 -5.87
C PRO A 109 0.64 -25.74 -6.62
N SER A 110 1.20 -24.67 -6.06
CA SER A 110 1.28 -23.37 -6.72
C SER A 110 2.12 -23.42 -8.00
N MET A 111 3.26 -24.11 -7.99
CA MET A 111 4.10 -24.25 -9.18
C MET A 111 3.50 -25.20 -10.22
N LEU A 112 2.78 -26.24 -9.79
CA LEU A 112 2.00 -27.07 -10.71
C LEU A 112 0.96 -26.22 -11.45
N LEU A 113 0.17 -25.42 -10.72
CA LEU A 113 -0.83 -24.53 -11.31
C LEU A 113 -0.20 -23.44 -12.19
N ALA A 114 0.92 -22.85 -11.77
CA ALA A 114 1.67 -21.89 -12.58
C ALA A 114 2.14 -22.51 -13.90
N GLY A 115 2.58 -23.78 -13.88
CA GLY A 115 2.92 -24.55 -15.08
C GLY A 115 1.71 -24.76 -15.99
N CYS A 116 0.57 -25.21 -15.46
CA CYS A 116 -0.67 -25.35 -16.24
C CYS A 116 -1.12 -24.02 -16.86
N PHE A 117 -1.00 -22.92 -16.10
CA PHE A 117 -1.32 -21.58 -16.58
C PHE A 117 -0.37 -21.14 -17.70
N ALA A 118 0.94 -21.34 -17.53
CA ALA A 118 1.93 -21.06 -18.56
C ALA A 118 1.67 -21.87 -19.84
N GLU A 119 1.41 -23.17 -19.74
CA GLU A 119 1.09 -24.01 -20.91
C GLU A 119 -0.21 -23.58 -21.61
N THR A 120 -1.20 -23.13 -20.84
CA THR A 120 -2.42 -22.55 -21.42
C THR A 120 -2.09 -21.27 -22.19
N LEU A 121 -1.33 -20.35 -21.59
CA LEU A 121 -0.92 -19.12 -22.26
C LEU A 121 -0.05 -19.38 -23.50
N ARG A 122 0.83 -20.38 -23.46
CA ARG A 122 1.67 -20.79 -24.58
C ARG A 122 0.84 -21.16 -25.82
N GLY A 123 -0.34 -21.76 -25.64
CA GLY A 123 -1.25 -22.08 -26.75
C GLY A 123 -1.86 -20.86 -27.45
N TRP A 124 -1.83 -19.68 -26.82
CA TRP A 124 -2.41 -18.44 -27.35
C TRP A 124 -1.37 -17.35 -27.62
N ALA A 125 -0.19 -17.43 -27.01
CA ALA A 125 0.87 -16.45 -27.16
C ALA A 125 1.51 -16.54 -28.55
N LYS A 126 1.88 -15.38 -29.09
CA LYS A 126 2.61 -15.29 -30.37
C LYS A 126 3.96 -16.02 -30.32
N GLU A 127 4.66 -15.91 -29.20
CA GLU A 127 5.94 -16.58 -28.94
C GLU A 127 5.76 -17.61 -27.82
N PRO A 128 6.37 -18.80 -27.93
CA PRO A 128 6.23 -19.85 -26.93
C PRO A 128 6.96 -19.50 -25.63
N ASP A 129 8.09 -18.80 -25.72
CA ASP A 129 8.91 -18.46 -24.55
C ASP A 129 8.63 -17.02 -24.10
N PHE A 130 8.18 -16.89 -22.86
CA PHE A 130 7.77 -15.63 -22.25
C PHE A 130 8.02 -15.65 -20.74
N SER A 131 7.99 -14.46 -20.13
CA SER A 131 8.10 -14.26 -18.69
C SER A 131 6.73 -14.05 -18.04
N LEU A 132 6.54 -14.65 -16.87
CA LEU A 132 5.37 -14.42 -16.01
C LEU A 132 5.79 -13.70 -14.74
N ASN A 133 5.02 -12.70 -14.34
CA ASN A 133 5.14 -12.08 -13.02
C ASN A 133 4.30 -12.88 -12.02
N LEU A 134 4.97 -13.47 -11.02
CA LEU A 134 4.32 -14.20 -9.94
C LEU A 134 4.30 -13.35 -8.68
N THR A 135 3.11 -12.88 -8.30
CA THR A 135 2.92 -12.15 -7.05
C THR A 135 2.92 -13.12 -5.87
N ILE A 136 3.91 -12.98 -4.98
CA ILE A 136 4.02 -13.77 -3.76
C ILE A 136 3.83 -12.88 -2.53
N PHE A 137 3.02 -13.33 -1.57
CA PHE A 137 2.77 -12.62 -0.31
C PHE A 137 3.70 -13.11 0.79
N ASN A 138 5.01 -13.10 0.53
CA ASN A 138 5.97 -13.71 1.46
C ASN A 138 6.47 -12.70 2.49
N ARG A 139 6.08 -12.88 3.75
CA ARG A 139 6.65 -12.13 4.87
C ARG A 139 7.92 -12.86 5.33
N ARG A 140 9.08 -12.23 5.11
CA ARG A 140 10.38 -12.86 5.36
C ARG A 140 10.80 -12.64 6.81
N GLY A 141 10.84 -13.67 7.64
CA GLY A 141 11.28 -13.53 9.02
C GLY A 141 10.85 -14.73 9.86
N GLU A 142 11.38 -14.80 11.07
CA GLU A 142 11.17 -15.94 11.98
C GLU A 142 10.28 -15.58 13.17
N HIS A 143 9.85 -14.31 13.27
CA HIS A 143 9.03 -13.86 14.38
C HIS A 143 7.67 -14.58 14.36
N LEU A 144 7.29 -15.20 15.48
CA LEU A 144 6.09 -16.04 15.60
C LEU A 144 4.79 -15.29 15.26
N GLU A 145 4.76 -13.99 15.50
CA GLU A 145 3.59 -13.12 15.22
C GLU A 145 3.58 -12.54 13.80
N LEU A 146 4.57 -12.83 12.96
CA LEU A 146 4.70 -12.24 11.62
C LEU A 146 3.50 -12.56 10.72
N SER A 147 2.89 -13.73 10.87
CA SER A 147 1.70 -14.14 10.13
C SER A 147 0.42 -13.42 10.56
N LYS A 148 0.41 -12.76 11.72
CA LYS A 148 -0.75 -12.02 12.28
C LYS A 148 -0.66 -10.52 12.06
N LEU A 149 0.46 -10.06 11.54
CA LEU A 149 0.72 -8.64 11.36
C LEU A 149 -0.19 -8.07 10.25
N VAL A 150 -0.74 -6.88 10.45
CA VAL A 150 -1.53 -6.16 9.43
C VAL A 150 -0.79 -4.85 9.17
N PRO A 151 0.12 -4.83 8.17
CA PRO A 151 1.21 -3.86 8.04
C PRO A 151 0.86 -2.38 8.24
N ILE A 152 -0.18 -1.90 7.57
CA ILE A 152 -0.50 -0.46 7.51
C ILE A 152 -1.66 -0.12 8.45
N PHE A 153 -2.72 -0.92 8.49
CA PHE A 153 -3.89 -0.65 9.34
C PHE A 153 -3.57 -0.57 10.84
N ARG A 154 -2.89 -1.57 11.42
CA ARG A 154 -2.67 -1.56 12.88
C ARG A 154 -1.69 -0.47 13.31
N ALA A 155 -0.73 -0.12 12.47
CA ALA A 155 0.21 0.96 12.77
C ALA A 155 -0.49 2.33 12.73
N ASP A 156 -1.33 2.58 11.73
CA ASP A 156 -2.03 3.85 11.58
C ASP A 156 -3.09 4.04 12.67
N PHE A 157 -3.89 3.02 12.98
CA PHE A 157 -4.86 3.10 14.08
C PHE A 157 -4.17 3.19 15.45
N ALA A 158 -3.11 2.41 15.70
CA ALA A 158 -2.35 2.56 16.94
C ALA A 158 -1.72 3.95 17.04
N ALA A 159 -1.20 4.52 15.95
CA ALA A 159 -0.70 5.88 15.95
C ALA A 159 -1.83 6.87 16.28
N ILE A 160 -2.98 6.78 15.61
CA ILE A 160 -4.12 7.68 15.88
C ILE A 160 -4.61 7.57 17.33
N GLU A 161 -4.74 6.36 17.85
CA GLU A 161 -5.31 6.10 19.19
C GLU A 161 -4.32 6.37 20.32
N THR A 162 -3.02 6.12 20.10
CA THR A 162 -2.01 6.22 21.15
C THR A 162 -1.07 7.41 21.01
N TYR A 163 -1.21 8.21 19.95
CA TYR A 163 -0.37 9.39 19.76
C TYR A 163 -0.61 10.38 20.90
N GLN A 164 0.39 10.44 21.77
CA GLN A 164 0.56 11.52 22.73
C GLN A 164 1.77 12.32 22.30
N ARG A 165 1.58 13.62 22.06
CA ARG A 165 2.68 14.53 21.75
C ARG A 165 3.67 14.53 22.91
N ARG A 166 4.84 13.91 22.72
CA ARG A 166 5.89 13.77 23.75
C ARG A 166 6.80 14.99 23.89
N CYS A 167 6.82 15.87 22.89
CA CYS A 167 7.69 17.04 22.87
C CYS A 167 6.85 18.32 22.91
N GLU A 168 7.00 19.11 23.97
CA GLU A 168 6.33 20.41 24.13
C GLU A 168 6.96 21.51 23.27
N GLN A 169 8.13 21.26 22.69
CA GLN A 169 8.80 22.23 21.83
C GLN A 169 7.89 22.60 20.65
N ARG A 170 7.63 23.89 20.51
CA ARG A 170 6.90 24.44 19.38
C ARG A 170 7.78 24.42 18.14
N LEU A 171 7.16 24.20 16.99
CA LEU A 171 7.81 24.29 15.70
C LEU A 171 8.29 25.73 15.47
N ASN A 172 9.43 25.91 14.79
CA ASN A 172 9.95 27.24 14.46
C ASN A 172 9.68 27.62 13.00
N CYS A 173 8.59 27.10 12.43
CA CYS A 173 8.20 27.35 11.04
C CYS A 173 6.77 27.87 10.94
N PRO A 174 6.44 28.74 9.98
CA PRO A 174 5.06 29.12 9.72
C PRO A 174 4.16 27.92 9.46
N VAL A 175 2.94 27.98 9.99
CA VAL A 175 1.88 26.98 9.78
C VAL A 175 0.78 27.60 8.96
N ILE A 176 0.41 26.93 7.86
CA ILE A 176 -0.70 27.32 7.00
C ILE A 176 -1.72 26.20 7.09
N ALA A 177 -2.93 26.54 7.52
CA ALA A 177 -4.03 25.62 7.70
C ALA A 177 -5.06 25.87 6.59
N CYS A 178 -5.44 24.83 5.85
CA CYS A 178 -6.35 24.95 4.70
C CYS A 178 -7.58 24.05 4.90
N ILE A 179 -8.78 24.63 4.91
CA ILE A 179 -10.04 23.92 5.20
C ILE A 179 -11.11 24.20 4.13
N GLY A 180 -12.00 23.24 3.90
CA GLY A 180 -13.21 23.44 3.08
C GLY A 180 -14.27 24.26 3.82
N GLU A 181 -14.95 25.18 3.14
CA GLU A 181 -16.02 26.01 3.70
C GLU A 181 -17.21 25.19 4.25
N ALA A 182 -17.47 24.04 3.64
CA ALA A 182 -18.55 23.13 3.98
C ALA A 182 -18.04 21.78 4.53
N ASP A 183 -16.87 21.76 5.16
CA ASP A 183 -16.34 20.56 5.81
C ASP A 183 -17.20 20.17 7.04
N SER A 184 -17.74 18.95 7.04
CA SER A 184 -18.58 18.41 8.11
C SER A 184 -17.82 17.56 9.13
N GLU A 185 -16.57 17.20 8.84
CA GLU A 185 -15.75 16.29 9.66
C GLU A 185 -14.92 17.06 10.69
N VAL A 186 -14.52 18.29 10.37
CA VAL A 186 -13.61 19.11 11.18
C VAL A 186 -14.06 20.58 11.19
N SER A 187 -13.91 21.25 12.33
CA SER A 187 -14.33 22.64 12.48
C SER A 187 -13.21 23.64 12.20
N VAL A 188 -13.59 24.87 11.83
CA VAL A 188 -12.64 25.99 11.74
C VAL A 188 -11.91 26.23 13.07
N SER A 189 -12.58 26.02 14.20
CA SER A 189 -11.96 26.10 15.52
C SER A 189 -10.86 25.08 15.72
N ASP A 190 -11.01 23.85 15.23
CA ASP A 190 -9.98 22.81 15.31
C ASP A 190 -8.74 23.21 14.51
N PHE A 191 -8.94 23.75 13.30
CA PHE A 191 -7.85 24.26 12.47
C PHE A 191 -7.11 25.43 13.14
N ARG A 192 -7.82 26.31 13.85
CA ARG A 192 -7.19 27.42 14.58
C ARG A 192 -6.28 26.94 15.72
N GLN A 193 -6.51 25.77 16.30
CA GLN A 193 -5.65 25.24 17.38
C GLN A 193 -4.21 25.00 16.91
N TRP A 194 -3.98 24.84 15.61
CA TRP A 194 -2.64 24.69 15.04
C TRP A 194 -1.74 25.92 15.22
N CYS A 195 -2.28 27.09 15.55
CA CYS A 195 -1.45 28.24 15.94
C CYS A 195 -0.65 27.97 17.23
N GLN A 196 -1.13 27.05 18.09
CA GLN A 196 -0.52 26.76 19.39
C GLN A 196 0.72 25.87 19.30
N ILE A 197 0.91 25.18 18.17
CA ILE A 197 2.01 24.22 17.98
C ILE A 197 3.27 24.85 17.36
N SER A 198 3.21 26.12 16.93
CA SER A 198 4.33 26.81 16.29
C SER A 198 4.61 28.18 16.92
N ASN A 199 5.88 28.60 16.86
CA ASN A 199 6.34 29.95 17.13
C ASN A 199 6.36 30.84 15.86
N GLY A 200 6.10 30.25 14.68
CA GLY A 200 5.99 30.98 13.42
C GLY A 200 4.62 31.62 13.22
N THR A 201 4.43 32.28 12.08
CA THR A 201 3.13 32.83 11.70
C THR A 201 2.11 31.71 11.47
N PHE A 202 0.84 32.03 11.73
CA PHE A 202 -0.28 31.15 11.45
C PHE A 202 -1.23 31.82 10.46
N GLU A 203 -1.53 31.13 9.36
CA GLU A 203 -2.49 31.57 8.36
C GLU A 203 -3.56 30.49 8.15
N LEU A 204 -4.82 30.89 8.08
CA LEU A 204 -5.94 30.00 7.80
C LEU A 204 -6.58 30.41 6.47
N LYS A 205 -6.61 29.48 5.50
CA LYS A 205 -7.25 29.68 4.21
C LYS A 205 -8.46 28.76 4.08
N MET A 206 -9.60 29.34 3.72
CA MET A 206 -10.80 28.59 3.38
C MET A 206 -10.92 28.46 1.86
N PHE A 207 -11.33 27.29 1.41
CA PHE A 207 -11.59 26.97 0.02
C PHE A 207 -13.03 26.49 -0.12
N SER A 208 -13.70 26.86 -1.21
CA SER A 208 -15.05 26.36 -1.48
C SER A 208 -15.03 24.84 -1.68
N GLY A 209 -15.99 24.14 -1.06
CA GLY A 209 -16.07 22.68 -1.04
C GLY A 209 -16.15 22.11 0.37
N GLY A 210 -16.27 20.79 0.47
CA GLY A 210 -16.30 20.06 1.73
C GLY A 210 -14.92 19.51 2.12
N HIS A 211 -14.91 18.38 2.85
CA HIS A 211 -13.70 17.73 3.34
C HIS A 211 -12.64 17.46 2.25
N PHE A 212 -13.08 17.15 1.04
CA PHE A 212 -12.23 16.87 -0.11
C PHE A 212 -12.08 18.06 -1.09
N TYR A 213 -12.19 19.30 -0.60
CA TYR A 213 -12.06 20.52 -1.43
C TYR A 213 -10.83 20.51 -2.35
N LEU A 214 -9.74 19.85 -1.94
CA LEU A 214 -8.49 19.71 -2.69
C LEU A 214 -8.63 19.02 -4.05
N ASN A 215 -9.70 18.23 -4.26
CA ASN A 215 -9.96 17.60 -5.56
C ASN A 215 -10.45 18.64 -6.58
N ASP A 216 -11.36 19.52 -6.16
CA ASP A 216 -12.01 20.51 -7.02
C ASP A 216 -11.23 21.84 -7.07
N GLN A 217 -10.54 22.19 -5.98
CA GLN A 217 -9.81 23.44 -5.81
C GLN A 217 -8.29 23.27 -5.98
N ARG A 218 -7.85 22.23 -6.67
CA ARG A 218 -6.43 21.87 -6.81
C ARG A 218 -5.57 23.03 -7.33
N GLU A 219 -6.02 23.68 -8.40
CA GLU A 219 -5.28 24.80 -9.00
C GLU A 219 -5.18 26.00 -8.05
N SER A 220 -6.32 26.41 -7.47
CA SER A 220 -6.36 27.52 -6.49
C SER A 220 -5.50 27.24 -5.25
N LEU A 221 -5.51 25.99 -4.78
CA LEU A 221 -4.66 25.55 -3.66
C LEU A 221 -3.18 25.65 -4.03
N PHE A 222 -2.77 25.19 -5.22
CA PHE A 222 -1.38 25.28 -5.64
C PHE A 222 -0.91 26.73 -5.82
N ASP A 223 -1.73 27.58 -6.43
CA ASP A 223 -1.42 29.01 -6.58
C ASP A 223 -1.21 29.68 -5.22
N PHE A 224 -2.10 29.40 -4.27
CA PHE A 224 -1.98 29.90 -2.90
C PHE A 224 -0.70 29.40 -2.21
N LEU A 225 -0.41 28.10 -2.27
CA LEU A 225 0.80 27.55 -1.66
C LEU A 225 2.07 28.14 -2.28
N ASN A 226 2.10 28.33 -3.61
CA ASN A 226 3.21 28.97 -4.30
C ASN A 226 3.42 30.42 -3.85
N GLN A 227 2.34 31.19 -3.66
CA GLN A 227 2.42 32.55 -3.12
C GLN A 227 3.00 32.57 -1.70
N CYS A 228 2.52 31.68 -0.82
CA CYS A 228 3.04 31.57 0.55
C CYS A 228 4.54 31.22 0.59
N LEU A 229 5.00 30.34 -0.30
CA LEU A 229 6.40 29.97 -0.40
C LEU A 229 7.26 31.09 -0.98
N ALA A 230 6.76 31.83 -1.99
CA ALA A 230 7.46 32.97 -2.56
C ALA A 230 7.66 34.10 -1.54
N ASN A 231 6.66 34.36 -0.69
CA ASN A 231 6.73 35.40 0.34
C ASN A 231 7.72 35.10 1.48
N LYS A 232 8.11 33.83 1.70
CA LYS A 232 9.17 33.47 2.68
C LYS A 232 10.59 33.90 2.24
N ASN A 233 10.81 34.14 0.95
CA ASN A 233 12.13 34.45 0.40
C ASN A 233 12.43 35.95 0.26
N GLN A 234 11.58 36.84 0.78
CA GLN A 234 11.89 38.27 0.81
C GLN A 234 12.77 38.61 2.02
N PRO A 235 13.98 39.19 1.84
CA PRO A 235 14.80 39.61 2.95
C PRO A 235 14.09 40.73 3.71
N VAL A 236 13.98 40.59 5.03
CA VAL A 236 13.44 41.63 5.91
C VAL A 236 14.37 42.84 5.82
N MET A 237 13.93 43.87 5.09
CA MET A 237 14.57 45.19 5.11
C MET A 237 14.34 45.79 6.50
N ASN A 238 15.36 45.75 7.34
CA ASN A 238 15.37 46.51 8.59
C ASN A 238 15.35 48.01 8.26
N VAL A 239 14.33 48.72 8.76
CA VAL A 239 14.37 50.18 8.97
C VAL A 239 14.65 50.43 10.44
#